data_AF-A0A354XPB6-F1
#
_entry.id   AF-A0A354XPB6-F1
#
_cell.length_a   1.000
_cell.length_b   1.000
_cell.length_c   1.000
_cell.angle_alpha   90.00
_cell.angle_beta   90.00
_cell.angle_gamma   90.00
#
_symmetry.space_group_name_H-M   'P 1'
#
loop_
_entity.id
_entity.type
_entity.pdbx_description
1 polymer ?
#
loop_
_entity_poly.entity_id
_entity_poly.type
_entity_poly.pdbx_seq_one_letter_code
_entity_poly.pdbx_strand_id
1 'polypeptide(L)'
;MTQRIPLQDLTSDAAVEHHSPQAKTTGRSPSTSGHIYVREIQGFFQRIRRYSNWLLIALVTGVTFVGYVTPVGGLVRDLFSLEAHPWALFWIGFFTLFTYLNAGWLRHQVCLHMCPYARFQSAMFDSHTLIVSYDSARGEPRRGHRKEVAEAAAGDCIDCELCVQVCPTGIDIRDGLQYECIGCAACIDACDSVMARIDKPLGLIRYTTERALEGKPTRFWRPQLLAYMAALFSMVVLLIGFLNARVPMDVEVVRDRQTLFESTAEGRIINYYTVTLRNQDTKEHQYALSATGLPGLRLQGADTFVLAANETRQLRVALNADASALTQPSHPVVLHIAALDEPSISSNIETRFLGSTRQ
;
A
#
# COMPACT_ATOMS: atom_id res chain seq x y z
N MET A 1 30.04 -20.29 7.93
CA MET A 1 30.88 -19.79 9.04
C MET A 1 30.86 -18.27 8.98
N THR A 2 30.02 -17.64 9.80
CA THR A 2 29.81 -16.20 9.81
C THR A 2 30.93 -15.55 10.63
N GLN A 3 31.94 -14.98 9.98
CA GLN A 3 32.91 -14.12 10.64
C GLN A 3 32.19 -12.83 11.07
N ARG A 4 31.72 -12.82 12.31
CA ARG A 4 31.25 -11.61 12.97
C ARG A 4 32.44 -10.67 13.15
N ILE A 5 32.23 -9.37 12.97
CA ILE A 5 33.16 -8.31 13.37
C ILE A 5 33.64 -8.63 14.80
N PRO A 6 34.95 -8.61 15.08
CA PRO A 6 35.45 -8.86 16.43
C PRO A 6 34.91 -7.77 17.35
N LEU A 7 33.90 -8.11 18.13
CA LEU A 7 33.38 -7.27 19.20
C LEU A 7 34.37 -7.40 20.36
N GLN A 8 35.18 -6.37 20.57
CA GLN A 8 35.98 -6.27 21.77
C GLN A 8 35.12 -5.67 22.88
N ASP A 9 34.78 -6.50 23.87
CA ASP A 9 34.11 -6.04 25.06
C ASP A 9 35.10 -5.20 25.88
N LEU A 10 34.91 -3.88 25.88
CA LEU A 10 35.70 -2.94 26.68
C LEU A 10 35.14 -2.80 28.10
N THR A 11 34.05 -3.51 28.44
CA THR A 11 33.55 -3.55 29.80
C THR A 11 34.44 -4.50 30.60
N SER A 12 35.36 -3.97 31.40
CA SER A 12 35.98 -4.75 32.47
C SER A 12 34.87 -5.13 33.46
N ASP A 13 34.71 -6.42 33.79
CA ASP A 13 33.75 -6.92 34.79
C ASP A 13 33.88 -6.26 36.18
N ALA A 14 34.94 -5.48 36.40
CA ALA A 14 35.18 -4.67 37.59
C ALA A 14 34.53 -3.26 37.59
N ALA A 15 33.85 -2.83 36.52
CA ALA A 15 33.46 -1.43 36.34
C ALA A 15 31.94 -1.17 36.25
N VAL A 16 31.13 -1.89 37.03
CA VAL A 16 29.78 -1.42 37.39
C VAL A 16 29.80 -0.99 38.86
N GLU A 17 30.47 0.13 39.14
CA GLU A 17 30.30 0.82 40.42
C GLU A 17 29.09 1.76 40.32
N HIS A 18 28.23 1.72 41.34
CA HIS A 18 27.18 2.71 41.52
C HIS A 18 27.81 4.10 41.66
N HIS A 19 27.61 4.95 40.65
CA HIS A 19 28.22 6.27 40.59
C HIS A 19 27.70 7.16 41.75
N SER A 20 28.51 7.32 42.79
CA SER A 20 28.36 8.39 43.79
C SER A 20 29.30 9.54 43.38
N PRO A 21 28.84 10.80 43.31
CA PRO A 21 29.65 11.85 42.73
C PRO A 21 30.69 12.31 43.77
N GLN A 22 31.97 11.99 43.54
CA GLN A 22 33.06 12.75 44.13
C GLN A 22 34.10 13.14 43.08
N ALA A 23 34.51 14.40 43.21
CA ALA A 23 35.28 15.16 42.24
C ALA A 23 36.72 14.67 42.10
N LYS A 24 37.11 14.40 40.84
CA LYS A 24 38.40 14.82 40.24
C LYS A 24 38.45 14.38 38.78
N THR A 25 38.13 15.30 37.88
CA THR A 25 38.41 15.15 36.45
C THR A 25 39.85 15.58 36.18
N THR A 26 40.77 14.62 36.10
CA THR A 26 42.05 14.83 35.41
C THR A 26 41.84 14.54 33.93
N GLY A 27 42.17 15.54 33.11
CA GLY A 27 41.79 15.64 31.71
C GLY A 27 42.28 14.51 30.82
N ARG A 28 41.37 14.04 29.98
CA ARG A 28 41.68 13.61 28.62
C ARG A 28 40.48 13.95 27.74
N SER A 29 40.68 14.88 26.81
CA SER A 29 39.68 15.16 25.77
C SER A 29 39.54 13.91 24.89
N PRO A 30 38.32 13.40 24.61
CA PRO A 30 38.14 12.32 23.64
C PRO A 30 38.55 12.82 22.26
N SER A 31 39.23 11.99 21.47
CA SER A 31 39.50 12.30 20.07
C SER A 31 38.19 12.49 19.32
N THR A 32 38.08 13.56 18.54
CA THR A 32 37.02 13.80 17.54
C THR A 32 37.16 12.82 16.37
N SER A 33 37.04 11.52 16.64
CA SER A 33 36.69 10.54 15.61
C SER A 33 35.16 10.48 15.59
N GLY A 34 34.56 10.81 14.46
CA GLY A 34 33.10 10.85 14.26
C GLY A 34 32.45 9.45 14.25
N HIS A 35 32.89 8.54 15.12
CA HIS A 35 32.29 7.23 15.27
C HIS A 35 31.25 7.29 16.38
N ILE A 36 29.99 7.18 15.99
CA ILE A 36 28.89 6.93 16.93
C ILE A 36 29.01 5.47 17.36
N TYR A 37 29.58 5.23 18.54
CA TYR A 37 29.63 3.91 19.14
C TYR A 37 28.23 3.54 19.66
N VAL A 38 27.50 2.74 18.90
CA VAL A 38 26.22 2.17 19.35
C VAL A 38 26.52 0.87 20.10
N ARG A 39 26.30 0.85 21.41
CA ARG A 39 26.42 -0.36 22.22
C ARG A 39 25.36 -1.36 21.77
N GLU A 40 25.76 -2.55 21.34
CA GLU A 40 24.82 -3.64 21.09
C GLU A 40 24.27 -4.12 22.44
N ILE A 41 23.07 -3.67 22.79
CA ILE A 41 22.38 -4.10 24.01
C ILE A 41 21.87 -5.53 23.76
N GLN A 42 22.64 -6.53 24.19
CA GLN A 42 22.20 -7.91 24.17
C GLN A 42 21.54 -8.26 25.50
N GLY A 43 20.37 -8.90 25.45
CA GLY A 43 19.64 -9.30 26.66
C GLY A 43 18.28 -9.90 26.35
N PHE A 44 17.70 -10.58 27.34
CA PHE A 44 16.38 -11.19 27.26
C PHE A 44 15.29 -10.15 26.91
N PHE A 45 15.27 -9.04 27.63
CA PHE A 45 14.32 -7.94 27.41
C PHE A 45 14.46 -7.32 26.01
N GLN A 46 15.67 -7.24 25.45
CA GLN A 46 15.87 -6.73 24.10
C GLN A 46 15.29 -7.69 23.04
N ARG A 47 15.43 -9.01 23.25
CA ARG A 47 14.84 -10.00 22.35
C ARG A 47 13.32 -9.93 22.39
N ILE A 48 12.72 -9.87 23.59
CA ILE A 48 11.28 -9.68 23.74
C ILE A 48 10.84 -8.43 23.00
N ARG A 49 11.47 -7.28 23.26
CA ARG A 49 11.14 -6.00 22.62
C ARG A 49 11.19 -6.09 21.10
N ARG A 50 12.21 -6.75 20.55
CA ARG A 50 12.36 -6.92 19.10
C ARG A 50 11.22 -7.76 18.53
N TYR A 51 10.90 -8.90 19.14
CA TYR A 51 9.84 -9.78 18.65
C TYR A 51 8.44 -9.19 18.87
N SER A 52 8.20 -8.53 20.01
CA SER A 52 6.94 -7.86 20.31
C SER A 52 6.68 -6.71 19.34
N ASN A 53 7.69 -5.89 19.02
CA ASN A 53 7.52 -4.80 18.07
C ASN A 53 7.20 -5.32 16.67
N TRP A 54 7.87 -6.37 16.20
CA TRP A 54 7.53 -6.99 14.92
C TRP A 54 6.13 -7.60 14.92
N LEU A 55 5.73 -8.24 16.02
CA LEU A 55 4.38 -8.77 16.18
C LEU A 55 3.32 -7.66 16.15
N LEU A 56 3.57 -6.53 16.83
CA LEU A 56 2.67 -5.37 16.84
C LEU A 56 2.53 -4.76 15.43
N ILE A 57 3.64 -4.57 14.71
CA ILE A 57 3.61 -4.07 13.33
C ILE A 57 2.80 -5.03 12.45
N ALA A 58 3.03 -6.33 12.58
CA ALA A 58 2.32 -7.35 11.83
C ALA A 58 0.82 -7.38 12.17
N LEU A 59 0.45 -7.21 13.44
CA LEU A 59 -0.94 -7.16 13.90
C LEU A 59 -1.67 -5.93 13.34
N VAL A 60 -1.06 -4.75 13.44
CA VAL A 60 -1.61 -3.52 12.87
C VAL A 60 -1.81 -3.67 11.36
N THR A 61 -0.85 -4.29 10.68
CA THR A 61 -0.94 -4.59 9.25
C THR A 61 -2.13 -5.50 8.96
N GLY A 62 -2.27 -6.61 9.69
CA GLY A 62 -3.38 -7.56 9.53
C GLY A 62 -4.75 -6.93 9.77
N VAL A 63 -4.90 -6.12 10.83
CA VAL A 63 -6.14 -5.38 11.12
C VAL A 63 -6.46 -4.38 10.01
N THR A 64 -5.46 -3.67 9.49
CA THR A 64 -5.66 -2.69 8.42
C THR A 64 -6.10 -3.36 7.11
N PHE A 65 -5.51 -4.50 6.75
CA PHE A 65 -5.90 -5.26 5.56
C PHE A 65 -7.35 -5.76 5.66
N VAL A 66 -7.75 -6.31 6.80
CA VAL A 66 -9.14 -6.76 7.00
C VAL A 66 -10.11 -5.58 7.09
N GLY A 67 -9.65 -4.45 7.65
CA GLY A 67 -10.39 -3.19 7.71
C GLY A 67 -10.70 -2.56 6.35
N TYR A 68 -10.04 -2.99 5.28
CA TYR A 68 -10.39 -2.60 3.91
C TYR A 68 -11.72 -3.22 3.45
N VAL A 69 -12.06 -4.41 3.96
CA VAL A 69 -13.27 -5.17 3.56
C VAL A 69 -14.37 -5.06 4.62
N THR A 70 -14.00 -4.98 5.89
CA THR A 70 -14.94 -4.89 7.03
C THR A 70 -14.85 -3.49 7.67
N PRO A 71 -15.97 -2.83 8.02
CA PRO A 71 -15.94 -1.51 8.65
C PRO A 71 -14.99 -1.45 9.86
N VAL A 72 -13.89 -0.72 9.72
CA VAL A 72 -12.79 -0.72 10.70
C VAL A 72 -13.23 -0.27 12.09
N GLY A 73 -14.17 0.68 12.17
CA GLY A 73 -14.69 1.18 13.45
C GLY A 73 -15.52 0.15 14.22
N GLY A 74 -16.20 -0.77 13.54
CA GLY A 74 -16.86 -1.92 14.17
C GLY A 74 -15.84 -2.98 14.53
N LEU A 75 -15.01 -3.38 13.55
CA LEU A 75 -13.99 -4.41 13.71
C LEU A 75 -13.05 -4.18 14.90
N VAL A 76 -12.56 -2.95 15.10
CA VAL A 76 -11.67 -2.62 16.23
C VAL A 76 -12.42 -2.73 17.56
N ARG A 77 -13.68 -2.26 17.63
CA ARG A 77 -14.50 -2.39 18.84
C ARG A 77 -14.75 -3.86 19.17
N ASP A 78 -15.15 -4.66 18.18
CA ASP A 78 -15.43 -6.09 18.33
C ASP A 78 -14.18 -6.87 18.75
N LEU A 79 -12.99 -6.44 18.29
CA LEU A 79 -11.72 -7.04 18.69
C LEU A 79 -11.37 -6.74 20.16
N PHE A 80 -11.69 -5.54 20.66
CA PHE A 80 -11.52 -5.18 22.07
C PHE A 80 -12.59 -5.77 22.98
N SER A 81 -13.83 -5.94 22.50
CA SER A 81 -14.90 -6.61 23.25
C SER A 81 -14.81 -8.14 23.21
N LEU A 82 -13.88 -8.69 22.41
CA LEU A 82 -13.73 -10.14 22.16
C LEU A 82 -14.96 -10.78 21.48
N GLU A 83 -15.74 -9.99 20.75
CA GLU A 83 -16.94 -10.41 20.00
C GLU A 83 -16.70 -10.46 18.47
N ALA A 84 -15.45 -10.29 18.04
CA ALA A 84 -15.09 -10.29 16.63
C ALA A 84 -15.50 -11.60 15.92
N HIS A 85 -16.11 -11.45 14.74
CA HIS A 85 -16.56 -12.58 13.92
C HIS A 85 -15.38 -13.53 13.62
N PRO A 86 -15.53 -14.87 13.77
CA PRO A 86 -14.43 -15.83 13.62
C PRO A 86 -13.67 -15.72 12.28
N TRP A 87 -14.39 -15.39 11.22
CA TRP A 87 -13.80 -15.15 9.90
C TRP A 87 -12.83 -13.96 9.86
N ALA A 88 -13.18 -12.86 10.55
CA ALA A 88 -12.33 -11.68 10.62
C ALA A 88 -11.05 -12.01 11.42
N LEU A 89 -11.19 -12.73 12.55
CA LEU A 89 -10.05 -13.19 13.35
C LEU A 89 -9.10 -14.09 12.57
N PHE A 90 -9.64 -15.02 11.76
CA PHE A 90 -8.84 -15.88 10.90
C PHE A 90 -7.97 -15.05 9.94
N TRP A 91 -8.55 -14.09 9.21
CA TRP A 91 -7.80 -13.28 8.26
C TRP A 91 -6.82 -12.32 8.92
N ILE A 92 -7.19 -11.72 10.06
CA ILE A 92 -6.26 -10.92 10.85
C ILE A 92 -5.06 -11.77 11.26
N GLY A 93 -5.29 -12.96 11.79
CA GLY A 93 -4.23 -13.91 12.17
C GLY A 93 -3.37 -14.34 10.98
N PHE A 94 -4.00 -14.64 9.85
CA PHE A 94 -3.31 -15.00 8.60
C PHE A 94 -2.38 -13.89 8.12
N PHE A 95 -2.89 -12.66 7.93
CA PHE A 95 -2.07 -11.54 7.48
C PHE A 95 -1.00 -11.16 8.50
N THR A 96 -1.30 -11.24 9.80
CA THR A 96 -0.32 -11.00 10.87
C THR A 96 0.81 -12.02 10.81
N LEU A 97 0.48 -13.32 10.74
CA LEU A 97 1.47 -14.40 10.67
C LEU A 97 2.37 -14.24 9.45
N PHE A 98 1.78 -14.07 8.25
CA PHE A 98 2.54 -13.93 7.03
C PHE A 98 3.37 -12.64 7.01
N THR A 99 2.85 -11.52 7.53
CA THR A 99 3.63 -10.27 7.64
C THR A 99 4.83 -10.46 8.58
N TYR A 100 4.61 -11.09 9.74
CA TYR A 100 5.66 -11.36 10.70
C TYR A 100 6.74 -12.31 10.14
N LEU A 101 6.33 -13.39 9.49
CA LEU A 101 7.26 -14.35 8.87
C LEU A 101 8.06 -13.71 7.74
N ASN A 102 7.39 -13.03 6.80
CA ASN A 102 8.04 -12.48 5.62
C ASN A 102 8.95 -11.29 5.99
N ALA A 103 8.42 -10.28 6.67
CA ALA A 103 9.18 -9.05 6.94
C ALA A 103 10.06 -9.15 8.19
N GLY A 104 9.58 -9.80 9.25
CA GLY A 104 10.30 -9.90 10.53
C GLY A 104 11.41 -10.95 10.52
N TRP A 105 11.11 -12.14 9.98
CA TRP A 105 12.02 -13.29 10.00
C TRP A 105 12.81 -13.45 8.70
N LEU A 106 12.14 -13.70 7.56
CA LEU A 106 12.77 -14.03 6.28
C LEU A 106 13.53 -12.84 5.66
N ARG A 107 13.01 -11.61 5.84
CA ARG A 107 13.66 -10.35 5.45
C ARG A 107 14.11 -10.33 3.98
N HIS A 108 15.42 -10.25 3.72
CA HIS A 108 16.00 -10.13 2.39
C HIS A 108 15.75 -11.37 1.53
N GLN A 109 15.51 -12.55 2.12
CA GLN A 109 15.17 -13.77 1.36
C GLN A 109 13.86 -13.59 0.57
N VAL A 110 12.89 -12.86 1.12
CA VAL A 110 11.65 -12.52 0.42
C VAL A 110 11.97 -11.63 -0.79
N CYS A 111 12.83 -10.63 -0.61
CA CYS A 111 13.19 -9.69 -1.67
C CYS A 111 13.92 -10.38 -2.83
N LEU A 112 14.78 -11.36 -2.54
CA LEU A 112 15.57 -12.08 -3.55
C LEU A 112 14.76 -13.14 -4.30
N HIS A 113 13.92 -13.91 -3.59
CA HIS A 113 13.33 -15.13 -4.15
C HIS A 113 11.82 -15.07 -4.37
N MET A 114 11.08 -14.24 -3.63
CA MET A 114 9.62 -14.20 -3.69
C MET A 114 9.10 -12.92 -4.33
N CYS A 115 9.79 -11.80 -4.15
CA CYS A 115 9.31 -10.48 -4.54
C CYS A 115 9.58 -10.23 -6.04
N PRO A 116 8.54 -10.18 -6.89
CA PRO A 116 8.74 -9.84 -8.30
C PRO A 116 9.20 -8.38 -8.47
N TYR A 117 8.89 -7.51 -7.50
CA TYR A 117 9.21 -6.08 -7.56
C TYR A 117 10.72 -5.82 -7.66
N ALA A 118 11.57 -6.57 -6.97
CA ALA A 118 13.03 -6.39 -7.05
C ALA A 118 13.54 -6.51 -8.50
N ARG A 119 12.94 -7.42 -9.28
CA ARG A 119 13.28 -7.63 -10.71
C ARG A 119 12.67 -6.56 -11.62
N PHE A 120 11.45 -6.10 -11.32
CA PHE A 120 10.84 -4.99 -12.06
C PHE A 120 11.58 -3.67 -11.81
N GLN A 121 12.04 -3.44 -10.58
CA GLN A 121 12.76 -2.24 -10.19
C GLN A 121 14.07 -2.08 -10.99
N SER A 122 14.84 -3.16 -11.19
CA SER A 122 16.05 -3.09 -12.01
C SER A 122 15.76 -2.76 -13.48
N ALA A 123 14.59 -3.14 -14.01
CA ALA A 123 14.17 -2.76 -15.36
C ALA A 123 13.72 -1.29 -15.48
N MET A 124 13.38 -0.65 -14.36
CA MET A 124 13.01 0.77 -14.30
C MET A 124 14.24 1.69 -14.09
N PHE A 125 15.41 1.14 -13.82
CA PHE A 125 16.64 1.93 -13.67
C PHE A 125 17.14 2.42 -15.03
N ASP A 126 17.59 3.67 -15.05
CA ASP A 126 18.24 4.30 -16.19
C ASP A 126 19.60 4.87 -15.77
N SER A 127 20.39 5.34 -16.74
CA SER A 127 21.75 5.86 -16.50
C SER A 127 21.79 7.15 -15.66
N HIS A 128 20.63 7.73 -15.36
CA HIS A 128 20.45 8.88 -14.46
C HIS A 128 19.91 8.49 -13.08
N THR A 129 19.60 7.21 -12.83
CA THR A 129 19.16 6.74 -11.52
C THR A 129 20.33 6.74 -10.55
N LEU A 130 20.10 7.33 -9.37
CA LEU A 130 21.07 7.33 -8.28
C LEU A 130 21.06 5.95 -7.61
N ILE A 131 22.15 5.21 -7.78
CA ILE A 131 22.34 3.87 -7.23
C ILE A 131 23.68 3.79 -6.50
N VAL A 132 23.83 2.79 -5.63
CA VAL A 132 25.14 2.47 -5.06
C VAL A 132 25.98 1.85 -6.16
N SER A 133 27.15 2.41 -6.46
CA SER A 133 28.02 1.91 -7.53
C SER A 133 29.50 2.06 -7.17
N TYR A 134 30.29 1.15 -7.73
CA TYR A 134 31.75 1.17 -7.69
C TYR A 134 32.32 2.01 -8.83
N ASP A 135 33.28 2.88 -8.52
CA ASP A 135 33.99 3.68 -9.51
C ASP A 135 35.13 2.88 -10.15
N SER A 136 34.82 2.23 -11.26
CA SER A 136 35.78 1.39 -12.00
C SER A 136 36.94 2.20 -12.59
N ALA A 137 36.69 3.44 -13.04
CA ALA A 137 37.73 4.30 -13.61
C ALA A 137 38.81 4.68 -12.58
N ARG A 138 38.41 4.78 -11.30
CA ARG A 138 39.31 5.07 -10.18
C ARG A 138 39.90 3.81 -9.55
N GLY A 139 39.11 2.75 -9.46
CA GLY A 139 39.46 1.54 -8.73
C GLY A 139 40.30 0.52 -9.52
N GLU A 140 40.19 0.52 -10.85
CA GLU A 140 40.83 -0.46 -11.72
C GLU A 140 42.08 0.09 -12.45
N PRO A 141 43.10 -0.75 -12.70
CA PRO A 141 43.20 -2.17 -12.33
C PRO A 141 43.45 -2.36 -10.83
N ARG A 142 42.77 -3.32 -10.20
CA ARG A 142 42.93 -3.57 -8.75
C ARG A 142 44.38 -3.82 -8.38
N ARG A 143 44.80 -3.29 -7.24
CA ARG A 143 46.07 -3.62 -6.60
C ARG A 143 45.98 -5.03 -6.02
N GLY A 144 46.15 -6.04 -6.88
CA GLY A 144 46.14 -7.43 -6.47
C GLY A 144 47.27 -7.77 -5.49
N HIS A 145 47.10 -8.84 -4.71
CA HIS A 145 48.15 -9.38 -3.82
C HIS A 145 49.41 -9.87 -4.57
N ARG A 146 49.35 -10.02 -5.90
CA ARG A 146 50.50 -10.42 -6.73
C ARG A 146 51.32 -9.18 -7.10
N LYS A 147 52.59 -9.21 -6.71
CA LYS A 147 53.67 -8.21 -6.90
C LYS A 147 53.91 -7.70 -8.35
N GLU A 148 53.06 -8.03 -9.31
CA GLU A 148 53.31 -7.81 -10.74
C GLU A 148 52.70 -6.51 -11.29
N VAL A 149 51.75 -5.88 -10.60
CA VAL A 149 51.28 -4.54 -10.99
C VAL A 149 52.22 -3.50 -10.38
N ALA A 150 53.00 -2.82 -11.22
CA ALA A 150 53.81 -1.68 -10.79
C ALA A 150 52.90 -0.69 -10.03
N GLU A 151 53.31 -0.23 -8.84
CA GLU A 151 52.50 0.62 -7.96
C GLU A 151 51.99 1.91 -8.64
N ALA A 152 52.62 2.33 -9.74
CA ALA A 152 52.24 3.48 -10.54
C ALA A 152 51.01 3.25 -11.46
N ALA A 153 50.62 2.00 -11.73
CA ALA A 153 49.53 1.65 -12.64
C ALA A 153 48.31 1.02 -11.94
N ALA A 154 48.36 0.81 -10.62
CA ALA A 154 47.26 0.23 -9.86
C ALA A 154 46.24 1.31 -9.45
N GLY A 155 44.96 1.00 -9.61
CA GLY A 155 43.86 1.80 -9.13
C GLY A 155 43.75 1.79 -7.60
N ASP A 156 42.78 2.54 -7.09
CA ASP A 156 42.59 2.74 -5.65
C ASP A 156 41.99 1.52 -4.92
N CYS A 157 41.44 0.54 -5.66
CA CYS A 157 40.90 -0.69 -5.07
C CYS A 157 42.03 -1.67 -4.74
N ILE A 158 42.12 -2.08 -3.47
CA ILE A 158 43.14 -3.03 -2.98
C ILE A 158 42.65 -4.48 -2.88
N ASP A 159 41.51 -4.80 -3.51
CA ASP A 159 40.98 -6.17 -3.59
C ASP A 159 40.75 -6.86 -2.22
N CYS A 160 40.42 -6.10 -1.17
CA CYS A 160 40.23 -6.63 0.19
C CYS A 160 38.90 -7.39 0.42
N GLU A 161 37.99 -7.37 -0.55
CA GLU A 161 36.65 -8.00 -0.54
C GLU A 161 35.72 -7.59 0.63
N LEU A 162 36.09 -6.59 1.43
CA LEU A 162 35.30 -6.19 2.59
C LEU A 162 33.88 -5.72 2.19
N CYS A 163 33.75 -5.09 1.01
CA CYS A 163 32.47 -4.71 0.42
C CYS A 163 31.53 -5.91 0.13
N VAL A 164 32.10 -7.07 -0.22
CA VAL A 164 31.36 -8.32 -0.45
C VAL A 164 30.95 -8.95 0.88
N GLN A 165 31.86 -8.94 1.86
CA GLN A 165 31.61 -9.55 3.18
C GLN A 165 30.51 -8.85 3.98
N VAL A 166 30.42 -7.52 3.88
CA VAL A 166 29.36 -6.75 4.56
C VAL A 166 28.04 -6.77 3.82
N CYS A 167 28.01 -7.26 2.57
CA CYS A 167 26.82 -7.27 1.76
C CYS A 167 25.83 -8.33 2.28
N PRO A 168 24.61 -7.95 2.70
CA PRO A 168 23.63 -8.90 3.23
C PRO A 168 23.10 -9.88 2.17
N THR A 169 23.23 -9.53 0.87
CA THR A 169 22.83 -10.38 -0.24
C THR A 169 24.00 -11.08 -0.93
N GLY A 170 25.24 -10.84 -0.48
CA GLY A 170 26.44 -11.54 -0.96
C GLY A 170 26.90 -11.16 -2.37
N ILE A 171 26.45 -10.01 -2.90
CA ILE A 171 26.89 -9.52 -4.21
C ILE A 171 28.28 -8.87 -4.15
N ASP A 172 28.98 -8.92 -5.29
CA ASP A 172 30.19 -8.15 -5.52
C ASP A 172 29.88 -6.88 -6.32
N ILE A 173 29.76 -5.77 -5.60
CA ILE A 173 29.46 -4.44 -6.17
C ILE A 173 30.47 -3.96 -7.23
N ARG A 174 31.64 -4.61 -7.34
CA ARG A 174 32.65 -4.31 -8.36
C ARG A 174 32.26 -4.86 -9.74
N ASP A 175 31.35 -5.84 -9.79
CA ASP A 175 30.82 -6.41 -11.04
C ASP A 175 29.72 -5.55 -11.67
N GLY A 176 29.38 -4.42 -11.04
CA GLY A 176 28.41 -3.45 -11.54
C GLY A 176 27.04 -3.60 -10.90
N LEU A 177 25.99 -3.20 -11.63
CA LEU A 177 24.62 -3.21 -11.14
C LEU A 177 24.07 -4.64 -11.14
N GLN A 178 23.75 -5.14 -9.94
CA GLN A 178 23.12 -6.45 -9.72
C GLN A 178 21.73 -6.26 -9.11
N TYR A 179 20.73 -7.02 -9.57
CA TYR A 179 19.34 -6.85 -9.14
C TYR A 179 19.10 -7.28 -7.68
N GLU A 180 20.03 -8.05 -7.11
CA GLU A 180 20.05 -8.48 -5.72
C GLU A 180 20.48 -7.35 -4.75
N CYS A 181 20.99 -6.23 -5.26
CA CYS A 181 21.38 -5.09 -4.44
C CYS A 181 20.15 -4.43 -3.80
N ILE A 182 20.06 -4.47 -2.47
CA ILE A 182 18.97 -3.82 -1.71
C ILE A 182 19.25 -2.35 -1.35
N GLY A 183 20.35 -1.77 -1.85
CA GLY A 183 20.67 -0.35 -1.65
C GLY A 183 20.93 0.07 -0.19
N CYS A 184 21.38 -0.86 0.67
CA CYS A 184 21.61 -0.60 2.11
C CYS A 184 22.88 0.21 2.44
N ALA A 185 23.73 0.50 1.46
CA ALA A 185 24.98 1.27 1.59
C ALA A 185 26.07 0.69 2.52
N ALA A 186 25.90 -0.50 3.11
CA ALA A 186 26.92 -1.10 3.99
C ALA A 186 28.31 -1.24 3.33
N CYS A 187 28.34 -1.49 2.00
CA CYS A 187 29.58 -1.56 1.23
C CYS A 187 30.30 -0.21 1.10
N ILE A 188 29.59 0.92 1.14
CA ILE A 188 30.17 2.27 1.14
C ILE A 188 30.98 2.46 2.42
N ASP A 189 30.32 2.28 3.58
CA ASP A 189 30.94 2.46 4.90
C ASP A 189 32.18 1.56 5.07
N ALA A 190 32.07 0.30 4.64
CA ALA A 190 33.17 -0.65 4.72
C ALA A 190 34.35 -0.22 3.83
N CYS A 191 34.08 0.18 2.58
CA CYS A 191 35.12 0.62 1.66
C CYS A 191 35.80 1.91 2.13
N ASP A 192 35.04 2.90 2.56
CA ASP A 192 35.57 4.16 3.08
C ASP A 192 36.45 3.96 4.32
N SER A 193 36.10 2.99 5.18
CA SER A 193 36.94 2.63 6.32
C SER A 193 38.32 2.09 5.93
N VAL A 194 38.43 1.42 4.77
CA VAL A 194 39.69 0.93 4.22
C VAL A 194 40.44 2.07 3.54
N MET A 195 39.76 2.87 2.71
CA MET A 195 40.34 4.02 2.02
C MET A 195 40.98 5.02 2.99
N ALA A 196 40.30 5.30 4.11
CA ALA A 196 40.81 6.15 5.17
C ALA A 196 42.10 5.59 5.83
N ARG A 197 42.23 4.26 5.96
CA ARG A 197 43.41 3.63 6.57
C ARG A 197 44.63 3.61 5.64
N ILE A 198 44.40 3.60 4.33
CA ILE A 198 45.46 3.62 3.31
C ILE A 198 45.74 5.03 2.77
N ASP A 199 45.17 6.06 3.41
CA ASP A 199 45.33 7.48 3.05
C ASP A 199 44.96 7.78 1.60
N LYS A 200 43.82 7.22 1.14
CA LYS A 200 43.25 7.46 -0.18
C LYS A 200 41.91 8.21 -0.07
N PRO A 201 41.48 8.95 -1.11
CA PRO A 201 40.20 9.65 -1.09
C PRO A 201 39.02 8.70 -0.79
N LEU A 202 37.99 9.19 -0.11
CA LEU A 202 36.77 8.39 0.15
C LEU A 202 35.90 8.26 -1.11
N GLY A 203 34.84 7.46 -1.05
CA GLY A 203 33.83 7.36 -2.10
C GLY A 203 34.25 6.54 -3.32
N LEU A 204 35.08 5.51 -3.13
CA LEU A 204 35.37 4.53 -4.19
C LEU A 204 34.11 3.73 -4.56
N ILE A 205 33.29 3.42 -3.55
CA ILE A 205 31.89 3.02 -3.71
C ILE A 205 31.05 4.17 -3.17
N ARG A 206 30.04 4.63 -3.93
CA ARG A 206 29.21 5.77 -3.52
C ARG A 206 27.83 5.72 -4.17
N TYR A 207 26.90 6.53 -3.66
CA TYR A 207 25.69 6.86 -4.41
C TYR A 207 26.07 7.77 -5.59
N THR A 208 25.91 7.26 -6.79
CA THR A 208 26.21 7.97 -8.03
C THR A 208 25.28 7.48 -9.13
N THR A 209 25.31 8.14 -10.29
CA THR A 209 24.65 7.62 -11.49
C THR A 209 25.71 7.09 -12.44
N GLU A 210 25.31 6.21 -13.35
CA GLU A 210 26.18 5.71 -14.42
C GLU A 210 26.79 6.85 -15.24
N ARG A 211 25.98 7.85 -15.60
CA ARG A 211 26.49 9.04 -16.31
C ARG A 211 27.56 9.81 -15.54
N ALA A 212 27.40 9.99 -14.23
CA ALA A 212 28.38 10.69 -13.43
C ALA A 212 29.70 9.90 -13.35
N LEU A 213 29.64 8.56 -13.33
CA LEU A 213 30.83 7.70 -13.43
C LEU A 213 31.51 7.83 -14.81
N GLU A 214 30.74 8.01 -15.88
CA GLU A 214 31.26 8.30 -17.22
C GLU A 214 31.74 9.76 -17.41
N GLY A 215 31.72 10.59 -16.36
CA GLY A 215 32.08 12.01 -16.43
C GLY A 215 31.06 12.90 -17.18
N LYS A 216 29.85 12.39 -17.43
CA LYS A 216 28.76 13.13 -18.10
C LYS A 216 27.83 13.79 -17.06
N PRO A 217 27.26 14.97 -17.37
CA PRO A 217 26.31 15.62 -16.46
C PRO A 217 25.03 14.79 -16.29
N THR A 218 24.50 14.83 -15.08
CA THR A 218 23.23 14.20 -14.71
C THR A 218 22.10 15.21 -14.84
N ARG A 219 21.02 14.84 -15.56
CA ARG A 219 19.84 15.67 -15.72
C ARG A 219 18.71 15.09 -14.87
N PHE A 220 18.26 15.86 -13.87
CA PHE A 220 17.12 15.47 -13.04
C PHE A 220 15.81 15.46 -13.86
N TRP A 221 15.50 16.58 -14.53
CA TRP A 221 14.32 16.74 -15.37
C TRP A 221 14.48 16.06 -16.74
N ARG A 222 14.32 14.74 -16.81
CA ARG A 222 14.45 13.95 -18.03
C ARG A 222 13.09 13.64 -18.69
N PRO A 223 13.02 13.49 -20.04
CA PRO A 223 11.76 13.23 -20.74
C PRO A 223 11.00 12.02 -20.21
N GLN A 224 11.69 10.94 -19.85
CA GLN A 224 11.07 9.73 -19.28
C GLN A 224 10.42 10.00 -17.91
N LEU A 225 11.08 10.78 -17.03
CA LEU A 225 10.51 11.18 -15.75
C LEU A 225 9.27 12.05 -15.95
N LEU A 226 9.31 12.99 -16.90
CA LEU A 226 8.17 13.82 -17.25
C LEU A 226 7.00 12.99 -17.79
N ALA A 227 7.27 11.96 -18.60
CA ALA A 227 6.26 11.05 -19.10
C ALA A 227 5.59 10.26 -17.97
N TYR A 228 6.35 9.69 -17.03
CA TYR A 228 5.80 9.00 -15.86
C TYR A 228 5.01 9.94 -14.94
N MET A 229 5.52 11.15 -14.69
CA MET A 229 4.82 12.16 -13.92
C MET A 229 3.49 12.56 -14.57
N ALA A 230 3.49 12.77 -15.90
CA ALA A 230 2.27 13.10 -16.64
C ALA A 230 1.24 11.96 -16.61
N ALA A 231 1.68 10.71 -16.77
CA ALA A 231 0.80 9.54 -16.70
C ALA A 231 0.23 9.31 -15.29
N LEU A 232 1.06 9.47 -14.24
CA LEU A 232 0.59 9.38 -12.85
C LEU A 232 -0.39 10.52 -12.54
N PHE A 233 -0.05 11.74 -12.93
CA PHE A 233 -0.91 12.91 -12.73
C PHE A 233 -2.25 12.76 -13.46
N SER A 234 -2.24 12.28 -14.72
CA SER A 234 -3.49 12.05 -15.46
C SER A 234 -4.34 10.97 -14.78
N MET A 235 -3.75 9.88 -14.30
CA MET A 235 -4.47 8.84 -13.56
C MET A 235 -5.10 9.39 -12.27
N VAL A 236 -4.37 10.22 -11.52
CA VAL A 236 -4.88 10.87 -10.30
C VAL A 236 -6.01 11.85 -10.63
N VAL A 237 -5.86 12.68 -11.67
CA VAL A 237 -6.91 13.61 -12.11
C VAL A 237 -8.15 12.86 -12.57
N LEU A 238 -8.00 11.79 -13.34
CA LEU A 238 -9.11 10.94 -13.77
C LEU A 238 -9.80 10.26 -12.59
N LEU A 239 -9.04 9.74 -11.61
CA LEU A 239 -9.59 9.15 -10.39
C LEU A 239 -10.38 10.20 -9.58
N ILE A 240 -9.81 11.38 -9.35
CA ILE A 240 -10.49 12.47 -8.65
C ILE A 240 -11.74 12.89 -9.42
N GLY A 241 -11.65 13.05 -10.74
CA GLY A 241 -12.79 13.36 -11.60
C GLY A 241 -13.90 12.31 -11.49
N PHE A 242 -13.53 11.03 -11.51
CA PHE A 242 -14.46 9.91 -11.36
C PHE A 242 -15.11 9.89 -9.97
N LEU A 243 -14.34 10.12 -8.91
CA LEU A 243 -14.84 10.17 -7.53
C LEU A 243 -15.80 11.35 -7.32
N ASN A 244 -15.55 12.51 -7.94
CA ASN A 244 -16.44 13.67 -7.85
C ASN A 244 -17.69 13.55 -8.73
N ALA A 245 -17.61 12.83 -9.86
CA ALA A 245 -18.76 12.55 -10.72
C ALA A 245 -19.67 11.42 -10.18
N ARG A 246 -19.21 10.69 -9.16
CA ARG A 246 -19.95 9.59 -8.55
C ARG A 246 -21.13 10.12 -7.75
N VAL A 247 -22.34 9.76 -8.15
CA VAL A 247 -23.55 10.04 -7.38
C VAL A 247 -23.52 9.16 -6.11
N PRO A 248 -23.66 9.73 -4.89
CA PRO A 248 -23.54 9.02 -3.61
C PRO A 248 -24.81 8.23 -3.26
N MET A 249 -25.41 7.56 -4.24
CA MET A 249 -26.49 6.61 -4.01
C MET A 249 -26.35 5.41 -4.93
N ASP A 250 -26.85 4.27 -4.47
CA ASP A 250 -26.95 3.06 -5.27
C ASP A 250 -28.35 2.51 -5.15
N VAL A 251 -28.96 2.22 -6.30
CA VAL A 251 -30.35 1.80 -6.37
C VAL A 251 -30.42 0.55 -7.23
N GLU A 252 -31.04 -0.48 -6.67
CA GLU A 252 -31.33 -1.72 -7.37
C GLU A 252 -32.84 -1.93 -7.39
N VAL A 253 -33.41 -2.18 -8.58
CA VAL A 253 -34.83 -2.48 -8.74
C VAL A 253 -34.97 -3.88 -9.29
N VAL A 254 -35.59 -4.76 -8.50
CA VAL A 254 -35.88 -6.14 -8.88
C VAL A 254 -37.39 -6.33 -8.93
N ARG A 255 -37.93 -6.71 -10.09
CA ARG A 255 -39.35 -7.09 -10.22
C ARG A 255 -39.58 -8.45 -9.57
N ASP A 256 -40.71 -8.60 -8.88
CA ASP A 256 -41.12 -9.87 -8.31
C ASP A 256 -41.31 -10.93 -9.42
N ARG A 257 -40.67 -12.10 -9.24
CA ARG A 257 -40.71 -13.20 -10.21
C ARG A 257 -41.87 -14.16 -9.97
N GLN A 258 -42.47 -14.16 -8.78
CA GLN A 258 -43.52 -15.12 -8.41
C GLN A 258 -44.89 -14.70 -8.92
N THR A 259 -45.21 -13.42 -8.87
CA THR A 259 -46.45 -12.84 -9.38
C THR A 259 -46.14 -11.96 -10.58
N LEU A 260 -46.51 -12.40 -11.79
CA LEU A 260 -46.27 -11.65 -13.03
C LEU A 260 -47.02 -10.31 -13.04
N PHE A 261 -48.31 -10.37 -12.76
CA PHE A 261 -49.20 -9.22 -12.56
C PHE A 261 -50.46 -9.68 -11.82
N GLU A 262 -51.10 -8.79 -11.07
CA GLU A 262 -52.40 -9.02 -10.45
C GLU A 262 -53.45 -8.09 -11.06
N SER A 263 -54.66 -8.61 -11.32
CA SER A 263 -55.78 -7.79 -11.79
C SER A 263 -56.73 -7.47 -10.64
N THR A 264 -56.97 -6.19 -10.40
CA THR A 264 -57.95 -5.70 -9.41
C THR A 264 -59.37 -5.77 -9.99
N ALA A 265 -60.38 -5.87 -9.13
CA ALA A 265 -61.80 -5.83 -9.52
C ALA A 265 -62.19 -4.57 -10.33
N GLU A 266 -61.45 -3.46 -10.14
CA GLU A 266 -61.60 -2.20 -10.88
C GLU A 266 -60.98 -2.23 -12.30
N GLY A 267 -60.44 -3.37 -12.75
CA GLY A 267 -59.83 -3.51 -14.08
C GLY A 267 -58.41 -2.92 -14.19
N ARG A 268 -57.75 -2.69 -13.05
CA ARG A 268 -56.34 -2.26 -12.98
C ARG A 268 -55.38 -3.43 -12.89
N ILE A 269 -54.19 -3.27 -13.45
CA ILE A 269 -53.10 -4.24 -13.38
C ILE A 269 -52.05 -3.74 -12.40
N ILE A 270 -51.61 -4.60 -11.50
CA ILE A 270 -50.63 -4.34 -10.44
C ILE A 270 -49.36 -5.16 -10.69
N ASN A 271 -48.19 -4.52 -10.62
CA ASN A 271 -46.89 -5.18 -10.66
C ASN A 271 -46.10 -4.83 -9.39
N TYR A 272 -45.50 -5.84 -8.74
CA TYR A 272 -44.69 -5.64 -7.55
C TYR A 272 -43.19 -5.57 -7.89
N TYR A 273 -42.53 -4.60 -7.27
CA TYR A 273 -41.09 -4.39 -7.36
C TYR A 273 -40.49 -4.28 -5.98
N THR A 274 -39.25 -4.74 -5.88
CA THR A 274 -38.39 -4.58 -4.71
C THR A 274 -37.33 -3.57 -5.08
N VAL A 275 -37.34 -2.42 -4.41
CA VAL A 275 -36.35 -1.35 -4.57
C VAL A 275 -35.41 -1.41 -3.38
N THR A 276 -34.15 -1.71 -3.63
CA THR A 276 -33.08 -1.63 -2.64
C THR A 276 -32.35 -0.32 -2.86
N LEU A 277 -32.48 0.61 -1.91
CA LEU A 277 -31.78 1.90 -1.94
C LEU A 277 -30.69 1.90 -0.87
N ARG A 278 -29.48 2.30 -1.26
CA ARG A 278 -28.36 2.49 -0.35
C ARG A 278 -27.88 3.94 -0.41
N ASN A 279 -28.00 4.64 0.72
CA ASN A 279 -27.39 5.95 0.90
C ASN A 279 -25.89 5.75 1.10
N GLN A 280 -25.08 6.29 0.20
CA GLN A 280 -23.62 6.18 0.28
C GLN A 280 -22.96 7.50 0.68
N ASP A 281 -23.77 8.48 1.08
CA ASP A 281 -23.30 9.71 1.70
C ASP A 281 -23.12 9.54 3.22
N THR A 282 -22.36 10.47 3.78
CA THR A 282 -22.12 10.66 5.21
C THR A 282 -23.23 11.42 5.91
N LYS A 283 -24.21 11.92 5.15
CA LYS A 283 -25.39 12.65 5.65
C LYS A 283 -26.66 11.83 5.46
N GLU A 284 -27.63 12.08 6.33
CA GLU A 284 -29.00 11.64 6.14
C GLU A 284 -29.64 12.41 4.98
N HIS A 285 -30.42 11.72 4.15
CA HIS A 285 -31.12 12.30 3.01
C HIS A 285 -32.57 11.83 2.97
N GLN A 286 -33.47 12.71 2.55
CA GLN A 286 -34.84 12.34 2.24
C GLN A 286 -35.00 12.07 0.74
N TYR A 287 -35.42 10.86 0.38
CA TYR A 287 -35.60 10.45 -1.01
C TYR A 287 -37.08 10.44 -1.40
N ALA A 288 -37.36 10.87 -2.63
CA ALA A 288 -38.66 10.77 -3.26
C ALA A 288 -38.61 9.74 -4.40
N LEU A 289 -39.61 8.87 -4.47
CA LEU A 289 -39.77 7.85 -5.48
C LEU A 289 -40.97 8.16 -6.36
N SER A 290 -40.76 8.21 -7.68
CA SER A 290 -41.82 8.37 -8.66
C SER A 290 -41.62 7.42 -9.85
N ALA A 291 -42.68 7.17 -10.61
CA ALA A 291 -42.63 6.29 -11.76
C ALA A 291 -43.32 6.93 -12.97
N THR A 292 -42.72 6.79 -14.14
CA THR A 292 -43.25 7.30 -15.43
C THR A 292 -43.16 6.24 -16.52
N GLY A 293 -43.91 6.39 -17.61
CA GLY A 293 -43.83 5.52 -18.79
C GLY A 293 -45.17 5.00 -19.30
N LEU A 294 -46.22 5.02 -18.47
CA LEU A 294 -47.57 4.62 -18.84
C LEU A 294 -48.60 5.70 -18.43
N PRO A 295 -49.64 5.98 -19.26
CA PRO A 295 -50.68 6.91 -18.90
C PRO A 295 -51.52 6.33 -17.75
N GLY A 296 -51.71 7.12 -16.69
CA GLY A 296 -52.43 6.68 -15.48
C GLY A 296 -51.64 5.79 -14.53
N LEU A 297 -50.32 5.63 -14.74
CA LEU A 297 -49.45 4.89 -13.84
C LEU A 297 -49.44 5.54 -12.45
N ARG A 298 -49.74 4.76 -11.42
CA ARG A 298 -49.71 5.18 -10.02
C ARG A 298 -48.78 4.28 -9.22
N LEU A 299 -47.90 4.91 -8.45
CA LEU A 299 -47.09 4.21 -7.46
C LEU A 299 -47.91 4.04 -6.18
N GLN A 300 -48.01 2.81 -5.71
CA GLN A 300 -48.68 2.44 -4.47
C GLN A 300 -47.61 1.95 -3.48
N GLY A 301 -47.36 2.77 -2.45
CA GLY A 301 -46.28 2.58 -1.48
C GLY A 301 -45.86 3.91 -0.85
N ALA A 302 -44.71 3.91 -0.17
CA ALA A 302 -44.08 5.14 0.31
C ALA A 302 -43.51 5.93 -0.87
N ASP A 303 -44.03 7.14 -1.05
CA ASP A 303 -43.62 8.15 -2.01
C ASP A 303 -42.38 8.93 -1.54
N THR A 304 -42.24 9.12 -0.23
CA THR A 304 -41.05 9.70 0.39
C THR A 304 -40.57 8.88 1.59
N PHE A 305 -39.25 8.80 1.77
CA PHE A 305 -38.65 8.10 2.89
C PHE A 305 -37.26 8.66 3.22
N VAL A 306 -36.90 8.59 4.50
CA VAL A 306 -35.60 9.04 5.01
C VAL A 306 -34.67 7.83 5.13
N LEU A 307 -33.41 7.99 4.70
CA LEU A 307 -32.33 7.05 4.97
C LEU A 307 -31.18 7.74 5.68
N ALA A 308 -30.72 7.14 6.77
CA ALA A 308 -29.52 7.57 7.45
C ALA A 308 -28.27 7.36 6.58
N ALA A 309 -27.18 8.01 6.97
CA ALA A 309 -25.88 7.88 6.33
C ALA A 309 -25.40 6.41 6.31
N ASN A 310 -24.92 5.92 5.16
CA ASN A 310 -24.48 4.54 4.94
C ASN A 310 -25.55 3.44 5.19
N GLU A 311 -26.83 3.82 5.33
CA GLU A 311 -27.92 2.87 5.49
C GLU A 311 -28.34 2.25 4.14
N THR A 312 -28.74 0.98 4.18
CA THR A 312 -29.38 0.30 3.05
C THR A 312 -30.80 -0.10 3.45
N ARG A 313 -31.79 0.31 2.66
CA ARG A 313 -33.20 0.01 2.91
C ARG A 313 -33.83 -0.65 1.70
N GLN A 314 -34.56 -1.73 1.97
CA GLN A 314 -35.32 -2.46 0.96
C GLN A 314 -36.81 -2.11 1.11
N LEU A 315 -37.42 -1.66 0.02
CA LEU A 315 -38.82 -1.24 -0.05
C LEU A 315 -39.54 -2.06 -1.10
N ARG A 316 -40.70 -2.61 -0.74
CA ARG A 316 -41.61 -3.24 -1.71
C ARG A 316 -42.58 -2.17 -2.20
N VAL A 317 -42.62 -1.96 -3.51
CA VAL A 317 -43.48 -0.96 -4.15
C VAL A 317 -44.34 -1.65 -5.20
N ALA A 318 -45.58 -1.19 -5.33
CA ALA A 318 -46.50 -1.65 -6.35
C ALA A 318 -46.72 -0.54 -7.37
N LEU A 319 -46.71 -0.89 -8.66
CA LEU A 319 -47.11 0.01 -9.72
C LEU A 319 -48.45 -0.45 -10.27
N ASN A 320 -49.39 0.49 -10.42
CA ASN A 320 -50.73 0.23 -10.89
C ASN A 320 -51.00 1.03 -12.16
N ALA A 321 -51.53 0.38 -13.19
CA ALA A 321 -51.97 1.02 -14.42
C ALA A 321 -53.34 0.48 -14.85
N ASP A 322 -54.12 1.28 -15.56
CA ASP A 322 -55.39 0.84 -16.14
C ASP A 322 -55.13 -0.15 -17.29
N ALA A 323 -55.89 -1.25 -17.36
CA ALA A 323 -55.68 -2.27 -18.39
C ALA A 323 -55.86 -1.74 -19.83
N SER A 324 -56.66 -0.68 -20.02
CA SER A 324 -56.84 -0.03 -21.33
C SER A 324 -55.61 0.73 -21.82
N ALA A 325 -54.68 1.08 -20.93
CA ALA A 325 -53.43 1.75 -21.28
C ALA A 325 -52.38 0.79 -21.87
N LEU A 326 -52.62 -0.52 -21.77
CA LEU A 326 -51.66 -1.56 -22.16
C LEU A 326 -51.90 -1.98 -23.60
N THR A 327 -51.01 -1.56 -24.49
CA THR A 327 -51.03 -1.95 -25.91
C THR A 327 -50.18 -3.18 -26.20
N GLN A 328 -49.27 -3.55 -25.30
CA GLN A 328 -48.36 -4.68 -25.42
C GLN A 328 -48.28 -5.47 -24.11
N PRO A 329 -47.83 -6.73 -24.12
CA PRO A 329 -47.65 -7.52 -22.90
C PRO A 329 -46.59 -6.97 -21.93
N SER A 330 -45.67 -6.14 -22.44
CA SER A 330 -44.56 -5.55 -21.69
C SER A 330 -44.33 -4.11 -22.11
N HIS A 331 -44.29 -3.20 -21.14
CA HIS A 331 -44.07 -1.77 -21.35
C HIS A 331 -42.83 -1.31 -20.57
N PRO A 332 -41.94 -0.48 -21.17
CA PRO A 332 -40.88 0.17 -20.41
C PRO A 332 -41.49 1.19 -19.44
N VAL A 333 -41.02 1.14 -18.20
CA VAL A 333 -41.36 2.09 -17.14
C VAL A 333 -40.08 2.55 -16.48
N VAL A 334 -39.98 3.83 -16.16
CA VAL A 334 -38.81 4.42 -15.51
C VAL A 334 -39.18 4.78 -14.07
N LEU A 335 -38.41 4.27 -13.12
CA LEU A 335 -38.48 4.69 -11.72
C LEU A 335 -37.45 5.81 -11.53
N HIS A 336 -37.93 6.96 -11.08
CA HIS A 336 -37.12 8.12 -10.76
C HIS A 336 -36.99 8.22 -9.24
N ILE A 337 -35.76 8.20 -8.76
CA ILE A 337 -35.43 8.37 -7.34
C ILE A 337 -34.54 9.59 -7.23
N ALA A 338 -34.96 10.58 -6.46
CA ALA A 338 -34.19 11.80 -6.24
C ALA A 338 -34.19 12.17 -4.75
N ALA A 339 -33.05 12.66 -4.26
CA ALA A 339 -33.02 13.30 -2.95
C ALA A 339 -33.73 14.65 -3.01
N LEU A 340 -34.58 14.93 -2.03
CA LEU A 340 -35.31 16.20 -1.91
C LEU A 340 -34.38 17.33 -1.47
N ASP A 341 -33.40 17.03 -0.64
CA ASP A 341 -32.43 17.99 -0.11
C ASP A 341 -31.42 18.45 -1.17
N GLU A 342 -31.05 17.53 -2.07
CA GLU A 342 -30.02 17.77 -3.07
C GLU A 342 -30.39 17.08 -4.41
N PRO A 343 -31.05 17.81 -5.34
CA PRO A 343 -31.59 17.24 -6.58
C PRO A 343 -30.52 16.66 -7.54
N SER A 344 -29.24 16.99 -7.33
CA SER A 344 -28.12 16.39 -8.08
C SER A 344 -27.97 14.89 -7.78
N ILE A 345 -28.47 14.43 -6.64
CA ILE A 345 -28.57 13.01 -6.28
C ILE A 345 -29.87 12.47 -6.88
N SER A 346 -29.86 12.17 -8.18
CA SER A 346 -30.96 11.52 -8.89
C SER A 346 -30.52 10.28 -9.68
N SER A 347 -31.35 9.24 -9.69
CA SER A 347 -31.13 7.98 -10.40
C SER A 347 -32.41 7.57 -11.11
N ASN A 348 -32.27 7.21 -12.37
CA ASN A 348 -33.37 6.77 -13.22
C ASN A 348 -33.10 5.32 -13.61
N ILE A 349 -34.00 4.43 -13.22
CA ILE A 349 -33.87 3.00 -13.52
C ILE A 349 -35.01 2.57 -14.43
N GLU A 350 -34.63 2.06 -15.59
CA GLU A 350 -35.57 1.43 -16.51
C GLU A 350 -35.94 0.03 -16.01
N THR A 351 -37.24 -0.23 -15.93
CA THR A 351 -37.82 -1.52 -15.63
C THR A 351 -38.95 -1.85 -16.62
N ARG A 352 -39.56 -3.02 -16.47
CA ARG A 352 -40.66 -3.47 -17.33
C ARG A 352 -41.93 -3.67 -16.51
N PHE A 353 -43.02 -3.15 -17.02
CA PHE A 353 -44.37 -3.37 -16.53
C PHE A 353 -45.06 -4.40 -17.41
N LEU A 354 -45.55 -5.47 -16.79
CA LEU A 354 -46.19 -6.57 -17.50
C LEU A 354 -47.71 -6.49 -17.34
N GLY A 355 -48.42 -6.87 -18.38
CA GLY A 355 -49.86 -7.04 -18.32
C GLY A 355 -50.41 -7.92 -19.42
N SER A 356 -51.66 -8.31 -19.28
CA SER A 356 -52.37 -9.05 -20.33
C SER A 356 -52.94 -8.06 -21.35
N THR A 357 -52.60 -8.23 -22.63
CA THR A 357 -53.32 -7.57 -23.73
C THR A 357 -54.69 -8.23 -23.85
N ARG A 358 -55.78 -7.48 -23.65
CA ARG A 358 -57.10 -7.97 -24.07
C ARG A 358 -57.03 -8.24 -25.59
N GLN A 359 -57.28 -9.48 -26.00
CA GLN A 359 -57.85 -9.73 -27.32
C GLN A 359 -59.30 -9.28 -27.32
#